data_AF-A0A9E1YZF8-F1
#
_entry.id   AF-A0A9E1YZF8-F1
#
_cell.length_a   1.000
_cell.length_b   1.000
_cell.length_c   1.000
_cell.angle_alpha   90.00
_cell.angle_beta   90.00
_cell.angle_gamma   90.00
#
_symmetry.space_group_name_H-M   'P 1'
#
loop_
_entity.id
_entity.type
_entity.pdbx_description
1 polymer ?
#
loop_
_entity_poly.entity_id
_entity_poly.type
_entity_poly.pdbx_seq_one_letter_code
_entity_poly.pdbx_strand_id
1 'polypeptide(L)'
;MSIALLAADSEVAWLLSPWKPLLICAVFIAWGWLVSTHLEKDARSAHLNVQKWNSIYVGTAVLALAVMLFAGNFYLSFPIGIILLLAPILIYWKVRNEAVADEYKYKLGVDSLKSSLESRKLAKANRQATLRFDGKQGEVQVPQKEDPQLEIYLTADELIGQALENRASRVEFQLTANGCQSMYHTDGMPIKQNPIPADIGAKVLSFLKETAGTDPQDVRRKQKGTFDVSGPAGTVHVDLTSSGSSNTHIVRLDFDLSERVIRSWESIGMLPKQREMLDQLKQEDRRHGIVLIGGTKQSGVTTTNYAIMSQHDSYLSNLITLEQEPIATLEGITHQSSEEMEGDYASQLQTTIRRDPDVILAADLVEADAAKIAAKPGKEGPLIFVSMPASSTSELISRWAGFVADPRQSFDALQAVVYQKLVRKLCENCRVAYTPSADLAKQGLPVNTVEQLYRKSGQVEHKNKIVECPVCKGNGYLGQIGVFETLFLDSDTRKHLIAGDLKAAMAEAKRNKMYIRLQEAAWQKVASGETSLEEFGR
;
A
#
# COMPACT_ATOMS: atom_id res chain seq x y z
N MET A 1 -78.43 60.81 48.99
CA MET A 1 -78.72 60.93 47.54
C MET A 1 -77.39 61.07 46.81
N SER A 2 -77.16 60.16 45.87
CA SER A 2 -76.20 60.24 44.76
C SER A 2 -74.69 59.97 45.02
N ILE A 3 -74.15 59.21 44.06
CA ILE A 3 -72.76 58.90 43.72
C ILE A 3 -72.18 57.59 44.31
N ALA A 4 -72.50 57.18 45.54
CA ALA A 4 -71.88 55.96 46.11
C ALA A 4 -72.48 54.62 45.64
N LEU A 5 -73.65 54.63 44.98
CA LEU A 5 -74.40 53.41 44.59
C LEU A 5 -74.23 52.98 43.13
N LEU A 6 -73.38 53.67 42.35
CA LEU A 6 -73.11 53.35 40.94
C LEU A 6 -71.69 52.79 40.68
N ALA A 7 -70.87 52.61 41.72
CA ALA A 7 -69.47 52.18 41.59
C ALA A 7 -69.22 50.73 42.05
N ALA A 8 -70.26 49.97 42.40
CA ALA A 8 -70.13 48.62 42.95
C ALA A 8 -70.30 47.47 41.93
N ASP A 9 -70.65 47.77 40.68
CA ASP A 9 -70.86 46.75 39.62
C ASP A 9 -70.07 47.06 38.34
N SER A 10 -68.75 47.28 38.47
CA SER A 10 -67.86 47.21 37.30
C SER A 10 -66.60 46.44 37.64
N GLU A 11 -66.75 45.14 37.91
CA GLU A 11 -65.65 44.22 37.67
C GLU A 11 -65.29 44.33 36.19
N VAL A 12 -64.07 44.79 35.92
CA VAL A 12 -63.50 44.83 34.57
C VAL A 12 -63.30 43.37 34.13
N ALA A 13 -64.37 42.79 33.58
CA ALA A 13 -64.31 41.50 32.94
C ALA A 13 -63.27 41.59 31.81
N TRP A 14 -62.15 40.88 31.97
CA TRP A 14 -61.27 40.54 30.85
C TRP A 14 -62.06 39.63 29.89
N LEU A 15 -62.94 40.25 29.08
CA LEU A 15 -63.83 39.59 28.13
C LEU A 15 -63.06 38.85 27.01
N LEU A 16 -61.77 39.14 26.84
CA LEU A 16 -60.86 38.39 25.97
C LEU A 16 -59.60 37.98 26.73
N SER A 17 -59.35 36.67 26.80
CA SER A 17 -58.07 36.15 27.29
C SER A 17 -56.95 36.41 26.25
N PRO A 18 -55.88 37.14 26.59
CA PRO A 18 -54.87 37.62 25.63
C PRO A 18 -54.01 36.51 25.00
N TRP A 19 -53.97 35.31 25.59
CA TRP A 19 -53.18 34.19 25.08
C TRP A 19 -53.84 33.48 23.88
N LYS A 20 -55.17 33.53 23.74
CA LYS A 20 -55.90 32.85 22.66
C LYS A 20 -55.52 33.39 21.27
N PRO A 21 -55.52 34.72 21.02
CA PRO A 21 -55.06 35.28 19.75
C PRO A 21 -53.59 34.97 19.46
N LEU A 22 -52.72 34.99 20.48
CA LEU A 22 -51.30 34.69 20.31
C LEU A 22 -51.06 33.27 19.79
N LEU A 23 -51.80 32.28 20.31
CA LEU A 23 -51.71 30.91 19.81
C LEU A 23 -52.22 30.75 18.38
N ILE A 24 -53.34 31.41 18.04
CA ILE A 24 -53.85 31.42 16.67
C ILE A 24 -52.78 32.02 15.73
N CYS A 25 -52.22 33.18 16.08
CA CYS A 25 -51.16 33.81 15.29
C CYS A 25 -49.94 32.90 15.11
N ALA A 26 -49.46 32.25 16.17
CA ALA A 26 -48.32 31.33 16.09
C ALA A 26 -48.57 30.18 15.09
N VAL A 27 -49.76 29.59 15.12
CA VAL A 27 -50.15 28.50 14.19
C VAL A 27 -50.21 29.01 12.75
N PHE A 28 -50.81 30.18 12.51
CA PHE A 28 -50.93 30.75 11.17
C PHE A 28 -49.57 31.20 10.60
N ILE A 29 -48.66 31.71 11.43
CA ILE A 29 -47.30 32.05 11.01
C ILE A 29 -46.55 30.78 10.59
N ALA A 30 -46.60 29.73 11.41
CA ALA A 30 -45.94 28.45 11.10
C ALA A 30 -46.52 27.80 9.83
N TRP A 31 -47.84 27.81 9.70
CA TRP A 31 -48.53 27.29 8.52
C TRP A 31 -48.22 28.12 7.26
N GLY A 32 -48.28 29.45 7.35
CA GLY A 32 -47.98 30.33 6.22
C GLY A 32 -46.53 30.22 5.75
N TRP A 33 -45.59 30.05 6.69
CA TRP A 33 -44.19 29.77 6.39
C TRP A 33 -44.05 28.45 5.60
N LEU A 34 -44.70 27.37 6.05
CA LEU A 34 -44.66 26.06 5.38
C LEU A 34 -45.24 26.13 3.96
N VAL A 35 -46.40 26.77 3.79
CA VAL A 35 -47.08 26.89 2.50
C VAL A 35 -46.25 27.72 1.51
N SER A 36 -45.75 28.88 1.93
CA SER A 36 -45.01 29.78 1.04
C SER A 36 -43.60 29.27 0.71
N THR A 37 -42.87 28.73 1.68
CA THR A 37 -41.46 28.39 1.47
C THR A 37 -41.25 27.03 0.81
N HIS A 38 -42.08 26.04 1.13
CA HIS A 38 -41.92 24.67 0.67
C HIS A 38 -43.00 24.25 -0.33
N LEU A 39 -44.28 24.35 0.02
CA LEU A 39 -45.37 23.79 -0.80
C LEU A 39 -45.55 24.54 -2.12
N GLU A 40 -45.48 25.88 -2.11
CA GLU A 40 -45.63 26.67 -3.34
C GLU A 40 -44.47 26.44 -4.33
N LYS A 41 -43.24 26.32 -3.82
CA LYS A 41 -42.07 26.01 -4.64
C LYS A 41 -42.14 24.59 -5.20
N ASP A 42 -42.55 23.62 -4.39
CA ASP A 42 -42.74 22.23 -4.81
C ASP A 42 -43.83 22.11 -5.89
N ALA A 43 -44.94 22.85 -5.75
CA ALA A 43 -46.02 22.86 -6.73
C ALA A 43 -45.56 23.40 -8.10
N ARG A 44 -44.67 24.40 -8.10
CA ARG A 44 -44.03 24.91 -9.33
C ARG A 44 -43.12 23.88 -9.97
N SER A 45 -42.30 23.18 -9.17
CA SER A 45 -41.40 22.14 -9.69
C SER A 45 -42.13 20.89 -10.18
N ALA A 46 -43.29 20.56 -9.59
CA ALA A 46 -44.12 19.43 -10.00
C ALA A 46 -45.11 19.76 -11.13
N HIS A 47 -45.01 20.94 -11.76
CA HIS A 47 -45.92 21.44 -12.80
C HIS A 47 -47.42 21.40 -12.43
N LEU A 48 -47.74 21.50 -11.14
CA LEU A 48 -49.12 21.60 -10.66
C LEU A 48 -49.63 23.03 -10.77
N ASN A 49 -50.95 23.21 -10.92
CA ASN A 49 -51.54 24.54 -11.02
C ASN A 49 -51.48 25.27 -9.67
N VAL A 50 -50.45 26.11 -9.52
CA VAL A 50 -50.15 26.87 -8.29
C VAL A 50 -51.29 27.80 -7.89
N GLN A 51 -51.94 28.46 -8.86
CA GLN A 51 -53.04 29.39 -8.58
C GLN A 51 -54.23 28.67 -7.92
N LYS A 52 -54.57 27.47 -8.41
CA LYS A 52 -55.62 26.63 -7.81
C LYS A 52 -55.25 26.23 -6.38
N TRP A 53 -54.05 25.75 -6.13
CA TRP A 53 -53.63 25.33 -4.79
C TRP A 53 -53.53 26.49 -3.79
N ASN A 54 -53.01 27.64 -4.21
CA ASN A 54 -52.99 28.84 -3.38
C ASN A 54 -54.42 29.30 -3.02
N SER A 55 -55.37 29.22 -3.95
CA SER A 55 -56.77 29.54 -3.65
C SER A 55 -57.38 28.59 -2.61
N ILE A 56 -57.04 27.30 -2.65
CA ILE A 56 -57.49 26.29 -1.68
C ILE A 56 -56.87 26.57 -0.31
N TYR A 57 -55.57 26.87 -0.24
CA TYR A 57 -54.90 27.20 1.03
C TYR A 57 -55.46 28.47 1.67
N VAL A 58 -55.66 29.54 0.89
CA VAL A 58 -56.25 30.78 1.40
C VAL A 58 -57.70 30.56 1.84
N GLY A 59 -58.51 29.84 1.05
CA GLY A 59 -59.91 29.56 1.40
C GLY A 59 -60.04 28.74 2.69
N THR A 60 -59.22 27.71 2.86
CA THR A 60 -59.18 26.89 4.08
C THR A 60 -58.64 27.66 5.28
N ALA A 61 -57.67 28.55 5.09
CA ALA A 61 -57.16 29.43 6.14
C ALA A 61 -58.22 30.42 6.65
N VAL A 62 -59.00 31.02 5.76
CA VAL A 62 -60.12 31.91 6.13
C VAL A 62 -61.19 31.13 6.90
N LEU A 63 -61.53 29.91 6.44
CA LEU A 63 -62.48 29.04 7.12
C LEU A 63 -61.97 28.63 8.51
N ALA A 64 -60.71 28.22 8.62
CA ALA A 64 -60.10 27.85 9.90
C ALA A 64 -60.08 29.02 10.88
N LEU A 65 -59.76 30.22 10.41
CA LEU A 65 -59.78 31.44 11.23
C LEU A 65 -61.20 31.74 11.73
N ALA A 66 -62.21 31.64 10.85
CA ALA A 66 -63.60 31.83 11.23
C ALA A 66 -64.07 30.81 12.28
N VAL A 67 -63.70 29.53 12.12
CA VAL A 67 -64.01 28.48 13.10
C VAL A 67 -63.31 28.77 14.43
N MET A 68 -62.04 29.15 14.43
CA MET A 68 -61.30 29.44 15.66
C MET A 68 -61.84 30.66 16.42
N LEU A 69 -62.35 31.67 15.71
CA LEU A 69 -62.83 32.93 16.31
C LEU A 69 -64.31 32.88 16.74
N PHE A 70 -65.19 32.25 15.96
CA PHE A 70 -66.64 32.34 16.17
C PHE A 70 -67.27 31.10 16.80
N ALA A 71 -66.57 29.96 16.85
CA ALA A 71 -67.09 28.80 17.54
C ALA A 71 -66.98 28.99 19.06
N GLY A 72 -68.10 28.89 19.77
CA GLY A 72 -68.25 29.34 21.16
C GLY A 72 -67.32 28.70 22.21
N ASN A 73 -66.63 27.59 21.89
CA ASN A 73 -65.62 26.99 22.76
C ASN A 73 -64.24 26.91 22.07
N PHE A 74 -63.33 27.79 22.49
CA PHE A 74 -61.95 27.85 21.98
C PHE A 74 -61.18 26.53 22.08
N TYR A 75 -61.35 25.78 23.17
CA TYR A 75 -60.61 24.52 23.37
C TYR A 75 -61.04 23.43 22.39
N LEU A 76 -62.27 23.53 21.86
CA LEU A 76 -62.77 22.63 20.84
C LEU A 76 -62.49 23.16 19.43
N SER A 77 -62.60 24.48 19.22
CA SER A 77 -62.45 25.10 17.90
C SER A 77 -61.00 25.23 17.45
N PHE A 78 -60.06 25.40 18.37
CA PHE A 78 -58.63 25.48 18.09
C PHE A 78 -58.07 24.20 17.43
N PRO A 79 -58.27 22.97 17.97
CA PRO A 79 -57.81 21.76 17.30
C PRO A 79 -58.54 21.50 15.98
N ILE A 80 -59.84 21.84 15.89
CA ILE A 80 -60.59 21.73 14.63
C ILE A 80 -60.01 22.65 13.56
N GLY A 81 -59.67 23.89 13.91
CA GLY A 81 -59.02 24.82 13.00
C GLY A 81 -57.64 24.35 12.54
N ILE A 82 -56.85 23.69 13.41
CA ILE A 82 -55.57 23.07 13.03
C ILE A 82 -55.80 21.95 12.01
N ILE A 83 -56.80 21.09 12.23
CA ILE A 83 -57.15 20.03 11.28
C ILE A 83 -57.55 20.62 9.92
N LEU A 84 -58.34 21.70 9.91
CA LEU A 84 -58.72 22.39 8.68
C LEU A 84 -57.52 22.98 7.92
N LEU A 85 -56.50 23.47 8.62
CA LEU A 85 -55.26 23.97 8.02
C LEU A 85 -54.38 22.85 7.45
N LEU A 86 -54.38 21.68 8.09
CA LEU A 86 -53.57 20.52 7.68
C LEU A 86 -54.20 19.68 6.56
N ALA A 87 -55.53 19.59 6.51
CA ALA A 87 -56.27 18.82 5.51
C ALA A 87 -55.85 19.10 4.05
N PRO A 88 -55.79 20.36 3.56
CA PRO A 88 -55.38 20.64 2.18
C PRO A 88 -53.90 20.30 1.92
N ILE A 89 -53.04 20.29 2.94
CA ILE A 89 -51.63 19.88 2.81
C ILE A 89 -51.54 18.37 2.55
N LEU A 90 -52.32 17.58 3.28
CA LEU A 90 -52.37 16.13 3.08
C LEU A 90 -52.97 15.75 1.72
N ILE A 91 -54.01 16.46 1.28
CA ILE A 91 -54.62 16.26 -0.05
C ILE A 91 -53.62 16.64 -1.14
N TYR A 92 -52.91 17.77 -0.99
CA TYR A 92 -51.85 18.18 -1.91
C TYR A 92 -50.75 17.12 -2.04
N TRP A 93 -50.27 16.56 -0.92
CA TRP A 93 -49.26 15.51 -0.95
C TRP A 93 -49.72 14.25 -1.69
N LYS A 94 -50.99 13.85 -1.52
CA LYS A 94 -51.54 12.70 -2.25
C LYS A 94 -51.56 12.94 -3.75
N VAL A 95 -52.10 14.09 -4.18
CA VAL A 95 -52.18 14.48 -5.60
C VAL A 95 -50.78 14.63 -6.21
N ARG A 96 -49.84 15.21 -5.46
CA ARG A 96 -48.45 15.38 -5.90
C ARG A 96 -47.72 14.05 -6.03
N ASN A 97 -47.95 13.09 -5.14
CA ASN A 97 -47.35 11.76 -5.25
C ASN A 97 -47.87 10.94 -6.45
N GLU A 98 -49.06 11.25 -6.97
CA GLU A 98 -49.57 10.65 -8.21
C GLU A 98 -48.93 11.29 -9.47
N ALA A 99 -48.45 12.53 -9.37
CA ALA A 99 -47.92 13.31 -10.50
C ALA A 99 -46.40 13.19 -10.73
N VAL A 100 -45.64 12.57 -9.81
CA VAL A 100 -44.17 12.51 -9.86
C VAL A 100 -43.67 11.05 -9.86
N ALA A 101 -42.55 10.80 -10.55
CA ALA A 101 -41.87 9.51 -10.61
C ALA A 101 -41.56 8.92 -9.21
N ASP A 102 -41.47 7.59 -9.12
CA ASP A 102 -41.32 6.84 -7.86
C ASP A 102 -40.14 7.28 -6.98
N GLU A 103 -39.09 7.85 -7.57
CA GLU A 103 -37.90 8.36 -6.88
C GLU A 103 -38.19 9.62 -6.04
N TYR A 104 -39.19 10.42 -6.41
CA TYR A 104 -39.49 11.69 -5.76
C TYR A 104 -40.74 11.63 -4.88
N LYS A 105 -41.44 10.49 -4.80
CA LYS A 105 -42.64 10.34 -3.97
C LYS A 105 -42.31 10.56 -2.49
N TYR A 106 -43.09 11.39 -1.81
CA TYR A 106 -42.99 11.52 -0.35
C TYR A 106 -43.49 10.20 0.27
N LYS A 107 -42.55 9.37 0.72
CA LYS A 107 -42.84 8.14 1.46
C LYS A 107 -43.10 8.51 2.92
N LEU A 108 -44.38 8.60 3.29
CA LEU A 108 -44.81 8.68 4.69
C LEU A 108 -44.58 7.30 5.34
N GLY A 109 -43.33 7.04 5.69
CA GLY A 109 -42.89 5.82 6.34
C GLY A 109 -41.66 6.10 7.18
N VAL A 110 -41.65 5.54 8.38
CA VAL A 110 -40.56 5.57 9.37
C VAL A 110 -39.22 5.10 8.75
N ASP A 111 -39.28 4.39 7.65
CA ASP A 111 -38.14 3.87 6.88
C ASP A 111 -37.36 4.96 6.12
N SER A 112 -37.97 6.09 5.72
CA SER A 112 -37.22 7.18 5.05
C SER A 112 -36.39 8.02 6.04
N LEU A 113 -36.85 8.13 7.28
CA LEU A 113 -36.09 8.72 8.38
C LEU A 113 -34.93 7.81 8.80
N LYS A 114 -35.16 6.48 8.83
CA LYS A 114 -34.09 5.50 9.04
C LYS A 114 -33.04 5.55 7.94
N SER A 115 -33.42 5.55 6.65
CA SER A 115 -32.44 5.58 5.55
C SER A 115 -31.68 6.91 5.45
N SER A 116 -32.28 8.04 5.82
CA SER A 116 -31.59 9.34 5.91
C SER A 116 -30.65 9.43 7.13
N LEU A 117 -31.02 8.81 8.25
CA LEU A 117 -30.13 8.67 9.41
C LEU A 117 -29.00 7.67 9.15
N GLU A 118 -29.28 6.55 8.49
CA GLU A 118 -28.30 5.53 8.09
C GLU A 118 -27.30 6.10 7.09
N SER A 119 -27.75 6.82 6.05
CA SER A 119 -26.84 7.51 5.12
C SER A 119 -26.00 8.60 5.79
N ARG A 120 -26.54 9.32 6.79
CA ARG A 120 -25.75 10.27 7.61
C ARG A 120 -24.80 9.57 8.59
N LYS A 121 -25.15 8.40 9.11
CA LYS A 121 -24.30 7.56 9.97
C LYS A 121 -23.16 6.94 9.15
N LEU A 122 -23.47 6.38 7.99
CA LEU A 122 -22.49 5.88 7.01
C LEU A 122 -21.57 7.01 6.53
N ALA A 123 -22.09 8.21 6.23
CA ALA A 123 -21.26 9.37 5.88
C ALA A 123 -20.37 9.87 7.03
N LYS A 124 -20.75 9.63 8.30
CA LYS A 124 -19.89 9.91 9.46
C LYS A 124 -18.87 8.79 9.72
N ALA A 125 -19.23 7.53 9.48
CA ALA A 125 -18.31 6.39 9.56
C ALA A 125 -17.26 6.44 8.44
N ASN A 126 -17.65 6.77 7.22
CA ASN A 126 -16.76 7.03 6.07
C ASN A 126 -15.88 8.27 6.24
N ARG A 127 -16.16 9.15 7.21
CA ARG A 127 -15.26 10.23 7.59
C ARG A 127 -14.16 9.77 8.57
N GLN A 128 -14.34 8.63 9.23
CA GLN A 128 -13.36 8.04 10.13
C GLN A 128 -12.49 7.00 9.43
N ALA A 129 -13.09 6.18 8.53
CA ALA A 129 -12.35 5.27 7.67
C ALA A 129 -11.59 6.04 6.58
N THR A 130 -10.26 5.93 6.57
CA THR A 130 -9.41 6.61 5.58
C THR A 130 -9.14 5.72 4.37
N LEU A 131 -9.02 4.40 4.58
CA LEU A 131 -8.78 3.41 3.55
C LEU A 131 -10.05 2.63 3.21
N ARG A 132 -10.06 2.11 1.98
CA ARG A 132 -11.06 1.18 1.46
C ARG A 132 -10.36 -0.11 1.08
N PHE A 133 -10.93 -1.23 1.50
CA PHE A 133 -10.42 -2.56 1.22
C PHE A 133 -11.24 -3.18 0.09
N ASP A 134 -10.59 -3.53 -1.01
CA ASP A 134 -11.21 -4.23 -2.13
C ASP A 134 -10.66 -5.66 -2.18
N GLY A 135 -11.53 -6.62 -1.88
CA GLY A 135 -11.19 -8.03 -1.83
C GLY A 135 -11.67 -8.79 -3.07
N LYS A 136 -11.43 -10.09 -3.12
CA LYS A 136 -11.92 -10.94 -4.22
C LYS A 136 -13.45 -10.98 -4.38
N GLN A 137 -14.19 -10.64 -3.32
CA GLN A 137 -15.66 -10.59 -3.30
C GLN A 137 -16.21 -9.18 -3.59
N GLY A 138 -15.34 -8.22 -3.95
CA GLY A 138 -15.65 -6.81 -4.17
C GLY A 138 -15.34 -5.93 -2.97
N GLU A 139 -15.74 -4.66 -3.08
CA GLU A 139 -15.47 -3.62 -2.07
C GLU A 139 -16.10 -3.97 -0.72
N VAL A 140 -15.26 -4.09 0.32
CA VAL A 140 -15.69 -4.35 1.69
C VAL A 140 -16.37 -3.10 2.23
N GLN A 141 -17.69 -3.16 2.41
CA GLN A 141 -18.47 -2.06 2.95
C GLN A 141 -18.11 -1.79 4.41
N VAL A 142 -17.94 -0.51 4.76
CA VAL A 142 -17.63 -0.09 6.14
C VAL A 142 -18.79 -0.50 7.06
N PRO A 143 -18.53 -1.28 8.13
CA PRO A 143 -19.58 -1.71 9.07
C PRO A 143 -20.27 -0.52 9.76
N GLN A 144 -21.53 -0.70 10.17
CA GLN A 144 -22.27 0.33 10.90
C GLN A 144 -21.72 0.53 12.31
N LYS A 145 -21.96 1.71 12.90
CA LYS A 145 -21.43 2.09 14.22
C LYS A 145 -21.88 1.18 15.37
N GLU A 146 -23.03 0.53 15.23
CA GLU A 146 -23.54 -0.41 16.22
C GLU A 146 -22.89 -1.81 16.14
N ASP A 147 -22.09 -2.11 15.12
CA ASP A 147 -21.48 -3.43 14.91
C ASP A 147 -20.09 -3.53 15.57
N PRO A 148 -19.80 -4.56 16.39
CA PRO A 148 -18.45 -4.86 16.87
C PRO A 148 -17.40 -5.00 15.75
N GLN A 149 -17.82 -5.28 14.51
CA GLN A 149 -16.93 -5.34 13.36
C GLN A 149 -16.31 -3.99 12.98
N LEU A 150 -16.94 -2.87 13.35
CA LEU A 150 -16.39 -1.55 13.06
C LEU A 150 -15.05 -1.32 13.78
N GLU A 151 -14.92 -1.78 15.03
CA GLU A 151 -13.67 -1.64 15.79
C GLU A 151 -12.51 -2.40 15.10
N ILE A 152 -12.81 -3.58 14.55
CA ILE A 152 -11.85 -4.40 13.81
C ILE A 152 -11.43 -3.69 12.52
N TYR A 153 -12.40 -3.18 11.77
CA TYR A 153 -12.16 -2.46 10.53
C TYR A 153 -11.30 -1.22 10.76
N LEU A 154 -11.63 -0.40 11.76
CA LEU A 154 -10.87 0.80 12.10
C LEU A 154 -9.46 0.48 12.59
N THR A 155 -9.28 -0.62 13.32
CA THR A 155 -7.95 -1.08 13.73
C THR A 155 -7.12 -1.51 12.52
N ALA A 156 -7.73 -2.23 11.58
CA ALA A 156 -7.06 -2.62 10.33
C ALA A 156 -6.70 -1.39 9.46
N ASP A 157 -7.63 -0.44 9.34
CA ASP A 157 -7.44 0.86 8.68
C ASP A 157 -6.27 1.63 9.30
N GLU A 158 -6.23 1.75 10.64
CA GLU A 158 -5.14 2.44 11.33
C GLU A 158 -3.79 1.74 11.10
N LEU A 159 -3.73 0.41 11.24
CA LEU A 159 -2.48 -0.34 11.07
C LEU A 159 -1.93 -0.21 9.65
N ILE A 160 -2.77 -0.46 8.65
CA ILE A 160 -2.36 -0.38 7.25
C ILE A 160 -2.12 1.07 6.85
N GLY A 161 -2.94 2.01 7.30
CA GLY A 161 -2.76 3.45 7.09
C GLY A 161 -1.42 3.94 7.59
N GLN A 162 -1.05 3.60 8.83
CA GLN A 162 0.27 3.92 9.39
C GLN A 162 1.41 3.26 8.61
N ALA A 163 1.22 2.02 8.13
CA ALA A 163 2.23 1.31 7.34
C ALA A 163 2.46 1.99 5.98
N LEU A 164 1.38 2.34 5.26
CA LEU A 164 1.43 3.05 3.98
C LEU A 164 2.04 4.44 4.15
N GLU A 165 1.61 5.16 5.19
CA GLU A 165 2.16 6.45 5.56
C GLU A 165 3.66 6.40 5.84
N ASN A 166 4.15 5.35 6.49
CA ASN A 166 5.57 5.14 6.77
C ASN A 166 6.33 4.52 5.58
N ARG A 167 5.63 4.23 4.47
CA ARG A 167 6.15 3.56 3.27
C ARG A 167 6.79 2.21 3.58
N ALA A 168 6.13 1.45 4.45
CA ALA A 168 6.57 0.11 4.76
C ALA A 168 6.58 -0.74 3.48
N SER A 169 7.69 -1.47 3.27
CA SER A 169 7.76 -2.48 2.21
C SER A 169 6.98 -3.74 2.59
N ARG A 170 6.91 -4.01 3.89
CA ARG A 170 6.25 -5.16 4.47
C ARG A 170 5.73 -4.84 5.86
N VAL A 171 4.59 -5.42 6.20
CA VAL A 171 4.11 -5.52 7.57
C VAL A 171 4.08 -6.99 7.97
N GLU A 172 4.67 -7.31 9.12
CA GLU A 172 4.59 -8.63 9.73
C GLU A 172 3.78 -8.53 11.02
N PHE A 173 2.76 -9.37 11.13
CA PHE A 173 1.95 -9.54 12.32
C PHE A 173 2.28 -10.89 12.94
N GLN A 174 2.81 -10.87 14.16
CA GLN A 174 3.09 -12.05 14.95
C GLN A 174 2.08 -12.14 16.09
N LEU A 175 1.10 -13.02 15.95
CA LEU A 175 0.13 -13.32 17.00
C LEU A 175 0.66 -14.44 17.90
N THR A 176 0.65 -14.19 19.20
CA THR A 176 0.97 -15.13 20.27
C THR A 176 -0.15 -15.12 21.32
N ALA A 177 -0.16 -16.10 22.24
CA ALA A 177 -1.12 -16.14 23.35
C ALA A 177 -1.07 -14.87 24.24
N ASN A 178 0.08 -14.20 24.29
CA ASN A 178 0.29 -13.03 25.15
C ASN A 178 -0.06 -11.70 24.45
N GLY A 179 -0.26 -11.70 23.12
CA GLY A 179 -0.50 -10.49 22.34
C GLY A 179 -0.11 -10.62 20.87
N CYS A 180 -0.48 -9.60 20.09
CA CYS A 180 -0.09 -9.46 18.69
C CYS A 180 0.97 -8.36 18.55
N GLN A 181 2.14 -8.72 18.04
CA GLN A 181 3.22 -7.78 17.73
C GLN A 181 3.22 -7.48 16.24
N SER A 182 3.01 -6.21 15.87
CA SER A 182 3.20 -5.73 14.51
C SER A 182 4.61 -5.16 14.31
N MET A 183 5.18 -5.43 13.14
CA MET A 183 6.53 -5.00 12.76
C MET A 183 6.51 -4.45 11.34
N TYR A 184 6.92 -3.21 11.16
CA TYR A 184 6.93 -2.52 9.87
C TYR A 184 8.35 -2.54 9.32
N HIS A 185 8.54 -3.10 8.14
CA HIS A 185 9.82 -3.05 7.44
C HIS A 185 9.84 -1.78 6.59
N THR A 186 10.58 -0.77 7.04
CA THR A 186 10.79 0.47 6.27
C THR A 186 12.25 0.52 5.82
N ASP A 187 12.48 0.67 4.52
CA ASP A 187 13.83 0.63 3.92
C ASP A 187 14.66 -0.60 4.38
N GLY A 188 14.00 -1.74 4.52
CA GLY A 188 14.60 -3.02 4.95
C GLY A 188 14.91 -3.14 6.44
N MET A 189 14.57 -2.15 7.27
CA MET A 189 14.71 -2.25 8.73
C MET A 189 13.38 -2.52 9.42
N PRO A 190 13.33 -3.51 10.32
CA PRO A 190 12.15 -3.78 11.13
C PRO A 190 11.99 -2.71 12.22
N ILE A 191 10.82 -2.06 12.24
CA ILE A 191 10.41 -1.11 13.27
C ILE A 191 9.22 -1.73 14.01
N LYS A 192 9.41 -2.05 15.29
CA LYS A 192 8.36 -2.61 16.14
C LYS A 192 7.34 -1.53 16.48
N GLN A 193 6.06 -1.85 16.34
CA GLN A 193 4.95 -0.99 16.74
C GLN A 193 4.43 -1.38 18.12
N ASN A 194 3.47 -0.61 18.62
CA ASN A 194 2.81 -0.89 19.88
C ASN A 194 2.08 -2.25 19.82
N PRO A 195 2.20 -3.09 20.86
CA PRO A 195 1.54 -4.39 20.89
C PRO A 195 0.03 -4.22 20.97
N ILE A 196 -0.69 -5.09 20.26
CA ILE A 196 -2.14 -5.12 20.22
C ILE A 196 -2.63 -6.29 21.10
N PRO A 197 -3.73 -6.15 21.85
CA PRO A 197 -4.34 -7.26 22.57
C PRO A 197 -4.60 -8.47 21.66
N ALA A 198 -4.36 -9.68 22.16
CA ALA A 198 -4.45 -10.91 21.36
C ALA A 198 -5.84 -11.08 20.73
N ASP A 199 -6.91 -10.75 21.45
CA ASP A 199 -8.29 -10.87 20.98
C ASP A 199 -8.59 -9.99 19.77
N ILE A 200 -8.11 -8.73 19.79
CA ILE A 200 -8.27 -7.78 18.69
C ILE A 200 -7.36 -8.20 17.54
N GLY A 201 -6.10 -8.57 17.83
CA GLY A 201 -5.15 -9.03 16.82
C GLY A 201 -5.67 -10.24 16.04
N ALA A 202 -6.24 -11.25 16.72
CA ALA A 202 -6.82 -12.41 16.07
C ALA A 202 -7.98 -12.03 15.13
N LYS A 203 -8.85 -11.11 15.56
CA LYS A 203 -9.97 -10.61 14.76
C LYS A 203 -9.51 -9.83 13.52
N VAL A 204 -8.50 -8.96 13.66
CA VAL A 204 -7.91 -8.22 12.54
C VAL A 204 -7.27 -9.17 11.53
N LEU A 205 -6.54 -10.19 12.00
CA LEU A 205 -5.92 -11.17 11.11
C LEU A 205 -6.98 -11.99 10.34
N SER A 206 -8.06 -12.38 11.01
CA SER A 206 -9.20 -13.05 10.34
C SER A 206 -9.85 -12.16 9.29
N PHE A 207 -10.05 -10.87 9.57
CA PHE A 207 -10.57 -9.90 8.62
C PHE A 207 -9.67 -9.74 7.39
N LEU A 208 -8.34 -9.62 7.59
CA LEU A 208 -7.39 -9.52 6.48
C LEU A 208 -7.36 -10.79 5.64
N LYS A 209 -7.43 -11.97 6.28
CA LYS A 209 -7.51 -13.26 5.58
C LYS A 209 -8.76 -13.37 4.71
N GLU A 210 -9.91 -12.97 5.24
CA GLU A 210 -11.19 -12.97 4.52
C GLU A 210 -11.13 -12.02 3.31
N THR A 211 -10.59 -10.81 3.51
CA THR A 211 -10.38 -9.82 2.45
C THR A 211 -9.48 -10.36 1.33
N ALA A 212 -8.41 -11.07 1.69
CA ALA A 212 -7.49 -11.71 0.75
C ALA A 212 -8.04 -12.98 0.08
N GLY A 213 -9.25 -13.42 0.45
CA GLY A 213 -9.87 -14.65 -0.05
C GLY A 213 -9.21 -15.95 0.47
N THR A 214 -8.58 -15.88 1.64
CA THR A 214 -7.98 -17.04 2.34
C THR A 214 -8.87 -17.51 3.47
N ASP A 215 -8.70 -18.76 3.92
CA ASP A 215 -9.52 -19.34 5.00
C ASP A 215 -9.08 -18.80 6.38
N PRO A 216 -9.95 -18.07 7.10
CA PRO A 216 -9.64 -17.55 8.44
C PRO A 216 -9.42 -18.66 9.48
N GLN A 217 -10.08 -19.81 9.34
CA GLN A 217 -10.03 -20.91 10.31
C GLN A 217 -8.73 -21.70 10.22
N ASP A 218 -8.13 -21.80 9.03
CA ASP A 218 -6.85 -22.45 8.83
C ASP A 218 -5.69 -21.51 9.22
N VAL A 219 -5.13 -21.75 10.40
CA VAL A 219 -3.99 -21.01 10.95
C VAL A 219 -2.65 -21.73 10.77
N ARG A 220 -2.64 -22.97 10.28
CA ARG A 220 -1.43 -23.81 10.23
C ARG A 220 -0.80 -23.83 8.84
N ARG A 221 -1.62 -24.02 7.80
CA ARG A 221 -1.10 -24.14 6.43
C ARG A 221 -0.62 -22.79 5.91
N LYS A 222 0.42 -22.81 5.07
CA LYS A 222 0.84 -21.63 4.31
C LYS A 222 -0.27 -21.29 3.31
N GLN A 223 -0.83 -20.09 3.44
CA GLN A 223 -1.86 -19.56 2.55
C GLN A 223 -1.35 -18.28 1.89
N LYS A 224 -1.72 -18.07 0.64
CA LYS A 224 -1.45 -16.86 -0.13
C LYS A 224 -2.76 -16.29 -0.63
N GLY A 225 -2.92 -14.98 -0.51
CA GLY A 225 -4.07 -14.24 -1.02
C GLY A 225 -3.65 -12.83 -1.40
N THR A 226 -4.51 -12.15 -2.13
CA THR A 226 -4.25 -10.79 -2.62
C THR A 226 -5.50 -9.95 -2.43
N PHE A 227 -5.30 -8.67 -2.15
CA PHE A 227 -6.37 -7.68 -2.06
C PHE A 227 -5.80 -6.29 -2.34
N ASP A 228 -6.67 -5.35 -2.71
CA ASP A 228 -6.28 -3.98 -2.98
C ASP A 228 -6.72 -3.06 -1.85
N VAL A 229 -5.90 -2.06 -1.55
CA VAL A 229 -6.19 -1.03 -0.56
C VAL A 229 -6.19 0.31 -1.26
N SER A 230 -7.34 0.97 -1.30
CA SER A 230 -7.49 2.31 -1.87
C SER A 230 -7.54 3.36 -0.77
N GLY A 231 -6.62 4.33 -0.82
CA GLY A 231 -6.55 5.43 0.13
C GLY A 231 -6.37 6.79 -0.56
N PRO A 232 -6.15 7.87 0.23
CA PRO A 232 -5.90 9.20 -0.31
C PRO A 232 -4.66 9.28 -1.22
N ALA A 233 -3.69 8.38 -1.01
CA ALA A 233 -2.44 8.32 -1.75
C ALA A 233 -2.51 7.49 -3.04
N GLY A 234 -3.63 6.81 -3.31
CA GLY A 234 -3.80 5.90 -4.45
C GLY A 234 -4.25 4.50 -4.03
N THR A 235 -4.30 3.60 -5.00
CA THR A 235 -4.58 2.17 -4.80
C THR A 235 -3.26 1.41 -4.70
N VAL A 236 -3.15 0.56 -3.69
CA VAL A 236 -1.97 -0.23 -3.36
C VAL A 236 -2.34 -1.71 -3.38
N HIS A 237 -1.58 -2.51 -4.10
CA HIS A 237 -1.78 -3.96 -4.15
C HIS A 237 -1.13 -4.61 -2.92
N VAL A 238 -1.82 -5.54 -2.27
CA VAL A 238 -1.32 -6.20 -1.06
C VAL A 238 -1.31 -7.72 -1.22
N ASP A 239 -0.12 -8.29 -1.15
CA ASP A 239 0.11 -9.72 -1.11
C ASP A 239 0.12 -10.21 0.35
N LEU A 240 -0.88 -11.00 0.72
CA LEU A 240 -1.00 -11.63 2.03
C LEU A 240 -0.41 -13.04 1.99
N THR A 241 0.60 -13.29 2.81
CA THR A 241 1.07 -14.63 3.13
C THR A 241 0.82 -14.92 4.60
N SER A 242 0.04 -15.96 4.87
CA SER A 242 -0.27 -16.42 6.23
C SER A 242 0.39 -17.78 6.46
N SER A 243 1.02 -17.96 7.62
CA SER A 243 1.55 -19.25 8.07
C SER A 243 1.55 -19.32 9.59
N GLY A 244 1.48 -20.51 10.17
CA GLY A 244 1.49 -20.62 11.62
C GLY A 244 1.85 -21.98 12.16
N SER A 245 2.12 -21.99 13.46
CA SER A 245 2.34 -23.15 14.31
C SER A 245 1.27 -23.18 15.40
N SER A 246 1.30 -24.18 16.30
CA SER A 246 0.34 -24.32 17.39
C SER A 246 0.24 -23.09 18.30
N ASN A 247 1.34 -22.36 18.49
CA ASN A 247 1.44 -21.25 19.46
C ASN A 247 1.70 -19.87 18.81
N THR A 248 1.89 -19.83 17.49
CA THR A 248 2.33 -18.60 16.81
C THR A 248 1.70 -18.54 15.44
N HIS A 249 1.05 -17.43 15.13
CA HIS A 249 0.48 -17.19 13.81
C HIS A 249 1.14 -15.94 13.20
N ILE A 250 1.73 -16.10 12.02
CA ILE A 250 2.48 -15.06 11.31
C ILE A 250 1.72 -14.71 10.04
N VAL A 251 1.27 -13.47 9.95
CA VAL A 251 0.69 -12.91 8.72
C VAL A 251 1.62 -11.82 8.21
N ARG A 252 2.03 -11.98 6.96
CA ARG A 252 2.90 -11.06 6.26
C ARG A 252 2.10 -10.39 5.15
N LEU A 253 2.15 -9.07 5.12
CA LEU A 253 1.61 -8.24 4.05
C LEU A 253 2.80 -7.60 3.32
N ASP A 254 2.96 -7.88 2.04
CA ASP A 254 3.86 -7.13 1.15
C ASP A 254 3.01 -6.19 0.30
N PHE A 255 3.39 -4.92 0.22
CA PHE A 255 2.68 -3.97 -0.64
C PHE A 255 3.39 -3.87 -2.01
N ASP A 256 2.67 -3.59 -3.09
CA ASP A 256 3.19 -3.32 -4.46
C ASP A 256 4.44 -4.14 -4.83
N LEU A 257 4.41 -5.45 -4.56
CA LEU A 257 5.61 -6.27 -4.63
C LEU A 257 6.16 -6.30 -6.06
N SER A 258 5.29 -6.50 -7.04
CA SER A 258 5.61 -6.50 -8.47
C SER A 258 6.27 -5.21 -8.93
N GLU A 259 5.68 -4.05 -8.62
CA GLU A 259 6.21 -2.73 -8.98
C GLU A 259 7.55 -2.43 -8.31
N ARG A 260 7.78 -2.93 -7.09
CA ARG A 260 9.02 -2.69 -6.37
C ARG A 260 10.21 -3.46 -6.93
N VAL A 261 9.98 -4.66 -7.47
CA VAL A 261 11.04 -5.51 -8.01
C VAL A 261 11.49 -5.03 -9.40
N ILE A 262 10.62 -4.43 -10.19
CA ILE A 262 10.98 -3.88 -11.50
C ILE A 262 11.72 -2.55 -11.32
N ARG A 263 13.02 -2.55 -11.61
CA ARG A 263 13.89 -1.36 -11.55
C ARG A 263 14.72 -1.24 -12.81
N SER A 264 14.99 -0.01 -13.24
CA SER A 264 15.87 0.21 -14.39
C SER A 264 17.31 -0.18 -14.07
N TRP A 265 18.03 -0.64 -15.08
CA TRP A 265 19.44 -1.03 -14.99
C TRP A 265 20.35 0.07 -14.42
N GLU A 266 20.01 1.33 -14.65
CA GLU A 266 20.75 2.48 -14.13
C GLU A 266 20.47 2.73 -12.64
N SER A 267 19.27 2.38 -12.17
CA SER A 267 18.80 2.71 -10.83
C SER A 267 19.17 1.69 -9.76
N ILE A 268 19.55 0.45 -10.14
CA ILE A 268 19.86 -0.62 -9.17
C ILE A 268 21.09 -0.32 -8.30
N GLY A 269 21.97 0.58 -8.74
CA GLY A 269 23.11 1.07 -7.97
C GLY A 269 24.47 0.52 -8.37
N MET A 270 24.57 -0.21 -9.48
CA MET A 270 25.88 -0.63 -10.02
C MET A 270 26.72 0.56 -10.48
N LEU A 271 28.01 0.52 -10.18
CA LEU A 271 28.94 1.54 -10.64
C LEU A 271 29.04 1.54 -12.17
N PRO A 272 29.33 2.68 -12.82
CA PRO A 272 29.41 2.77 -14.28
C PRO A 272 30.32 1.70 -14.90
N LYS A 273 31.50 1.47 -14.29
CA LYS A 273 32.44 0.45 -14.75
C LYS A 273 31.91 -0.99 -14.59
N GLN A 274 31.13 -1.26 -13.54
CA GLN A 274 30.53 -2.58 -13.33
C GLN A 274 29.47 -2.87 -14.40
N ARG A 275 28.65 -1.87 -14.70
CA ARG A 275 27.64 -1.93 -15.76
C ARG A 275 28.30 -2.09 -17.12
N GLU A 276 29.28 -1.26 -17.45
CA GLU A 276 30.00 -1.34 -18.73
C GLU A 276 30.58 -2.73 -18.98
N MET A 277 31.15 -3.37 -17.96
CA MET A 277 31.70 -4.73 -18.09
C MET A 277 30.62 -5.81 -18.24
N LEU A 278 29.47 -5.69 -17.56
CA LEU A 278 28.33 -6.60 -17.76
C LEU A 278 27.64 -6.36 -19.11
N ASP A 279 27.62 -5.11 -19.59
CA ASP A 279 27.01 -4.74 -20.86
C ASP A 279 27.74 -5.38 -22.05
N GLN A 280 29.01 -5.74 -21.90
CA GLN A 280 29.74 -6.51 -22.91
C GLN A 280 29.13 -7.90 -23.16
N LEU A 281 28.43 -8.49 -22.18
CA LEU A 281 27.79 -9.80 -22.31
C LEU A 281 26.50 -9.76 -23.14
N LYS A 282 26.02 -8.56 -23.52
CA LYS A 282 24.86 -8.38 -24.40
C LYS A 282 25.20 -8.70 -25.86
N GLN A 283 26.46 -8.52 -26.24
CA GLN A 283 26.95 -8.71 -27.60
C GLN A 283 26.87 -10.20 -27.99
N GLU A 284 26.42 -10.48 -29.20
CA GLU A 284 26.18 -11.84 -29.70
C GLU A 284 27.42 -12.74 -29.59
N ASP A 285 28.61 -12.19 -29.86
CA ASP A 285 29.90 -12.88 -29.76
C ASP A 285 30.33 -13.20 -28.32
N ARG A 286 29.68 -12.61 -27.31
CA ARG A 286 30.01 -12.75 -25.89
C ARG A 286 28.86 -13.26 -25.03
N ARG A 287 27.70 -13.50 -25.64
CA ARG A 287 26.48 -13.97 -24.98
C ARG A 287 26.54 -15.47 -24.73
N HIS A 288 27.56 -15.90 -24.00
CA HIS A 288 27.79 -17.31 -23.72
C HIS A 288 28.53 -17.50 -22.39
N GLY A 289 28.28 -18.63 -21.75
CA GLY A 289 28.87 -18.97 -20.46
C GLY A 289 28.01 -18.57 -19.27
N ILE A 290 28.62 -18.44 -18.09
CA ILE A 290 27.89 -18.38 -16.82
C ILE A 290 28.22 -17.09 -16.07
N VAL A 291 27.20 -16.46 -15.50
CA VAL A 291 27.35 -15.36 -14.55
C VAL A 291 26.70 -15.77 -13.24
N LEU A 292 27.51 -15.82 -12.18
CA LEU A 292 26.99 -16.12 -10.84
C LEU A 292 26.52 -14.83 -10.19
N ILE A 293 25.30 -14.82 -9.67
CA ILE A 293 24.73 -13.71 -8.91
C ILE A 293 24.44 -14.20 -7.49
N GLY A 294 25.04 -13.58 -6.49
CA GLY A 294 24.85 -13.96 -5.10
C GLY A 294 24.45 -12.82 -4.21
N GLY A 295 23.71 -13.18 -3.18
CA GLY A 295 23.31 -12.27 -2.13
C GLY A 295 22.61 -13.02 -1.01
N THR A 296 22.45 -12.37 0.13
CA THR A 296 21.63 -12.90 1.20
C THR A 296 20.15 -12.66 0.90
N LYS A 297 19.24 -13.27 1.68
CA LYS A 297 17.82 -12.93 1.61
C LYS A 297 17.63 -11.41 1.75
N GLN A 298 16.72 -10.85 0.95
CA GLN A 298 16.39 -9.41 0.92
C GLN A 298 17.57 -8.49 0.52
N SER A 299 18.57 -9.01 -0.19
CA SER A 299 19.63 -8.20 -0.79
C SER A 299 19.28 -7.68 -2.18
N GLY A 300 18.04 -7.90 -2.67
CA GLY A 300 17.56 -7.40 -3.97
C GLY A 300 17.97 -8.25 -5.18
N VAL A 301 18.34 -9.53 -5.00
CA VAL A 301 18.83 -10.38 -6.09
C VAL A 301 17.80 -10.51 -7.22
N THR A 302 16.52 -10.71 -6.91
CA THR A 302 15.46 -10.75 -7.93
C THR A 302 15.37 -9.45 -8.73
N THR A 303 15.47 -8.29 -8.07
CA THR A 303 15.51 -6.98 -8.74
C THR A 303 16.69 -6.87 -9.69
N THR A 304 17.88 -7.32 -9.27
CA THR A 304 19.06 -7.36 -10.14
C THR A 304 18.86 -8.32 -11.30
N ASN A 305 18.31 -9.51 -11.07
CA ASN A 305 18.04 -10.49 -12.11
C ASN A 305 17.10 -9.93 -13.17
N TYR A 306 15.99 -9.32 -12.77
CA TYR A 306 15.04 -8.71 -13.71
C TYR A 306 15.64 -7.51 -14.43
N ALA A 307 16.41 -6.67 -13.73
CA ALA A 307 17.12 -5.56 -14.36
C ALA A 307 18.11 -6.06 -15.42
N ILE A 308 18.89 -7.12 -15.15
CA ILE A 308 19.81 -7.73 -16.11
C ILE A 308 19.04 -8.32 -17.30
N MET A 309 18.00 -9.11 -17.04
CA MET A 309 17.22 -9.75 -18.11
C MET A 309 16.58 -8.71 -19.03
N SER A 310 16.08 -7.60 -18.49
CA SER A 310 15.51 -6.49 -19.26
C SER A 310 16.49 -5.77 -20.20
N GLN A 311 17.80 -6.02 -20.03
CA GLN A 311 18.81 -5.43 -20.91
C GLN A 311 19.07 -6.24 -22.18
N HIS A 312 18.59 -7.48 -22.23
CA HIS A 312 18.68 -8.31 -23.43
C HIS A 312 17.44 -8.05 -24.30
N ASP A 313 17.65 -8.00 -25.62
CA ASP A 313 16.57 -7.73 -26.57
C ASP A 313 15.72 -8.99 -26.76
N SER A 314 14.48 -8.96 -26.29
CA SER A 314 13.53 -10.07 -26.39
C SER A 314 13.00 -10.32 -27.82
N TYR A 315 13.16 -9.38 -28.75
CA TYR A 315 12.79 -9.57 -30.15
C TYR A 315 13.89 -10.26 -30.95
N LEU A 316 15.16 -10.10 -30.53
CA LEU A 316 16.32 -10.70 -31.19
C LEU A 316 16.82 -11.97 -30.50
N SER A 317 16.37 -12.24 -29.27
CA SER A 317 16.79 -13.43 -28.53
C SER A 317 15.69 -14.08 -27.72
N ASN A 318 15.79 -15.39 -27.62
CA ASN A 318 14.95 -16.23 -26.77
C ASN A 318 15.43 -16.15 -25.32
N LEU A 319 14.67 -15.43 -24.50
CA LEU A 319 14.95 -15.20 -23.07
C LEU A 319 14.01 -16.04 -22.21
N ILE A 320 14.58 -16.88 -21.33
CA ILE A 320 13.79 -17.75 -20.43
C ILE A 320 14.26 -17.57 -18.99
N THR A 321 13.32 -17.43 -18.05
CA THR A 321 13.60 -17.52 -16.61
C THR A 321 13.03 -18.80 -16.04
N LEU A 322 13.78 -19.42 -15.12
CA LEU A 322 13.36 -20.53 -14.29
C LEU A 322 13.51 -20.07 -12.84
N GLU A 323 12.37 -19.85 -12.18
CA GLU A 323 12.28 -19.27 -10.85
C GLU A 323 11.38 -20.14 -9.97
N GLN A 324 11.54 -20.10 -8.65
CA GLN A 324 10.60 -20.82 -7.76
C GLN A 324 9.19 -20.25 -7.87
N GLU A 325 9.09 -18.92 -7.85
CA GLU A 325 7.84 -18.19 -8.00
C GLU A 325 8.16 -16.84 -8.68
N PRO A 326 7.66 -16.58 -9.89
CA PRO A 326 7.87 -15.30 -10.57
C PRO A 326 7.10 -14.19 -9.84
N ILE A 327 7.80 -13.12 -9.48
CA ILE A 327 7.20 -12.00 -8.73
C ILE A 327 6.57 -10.96 -9.67
N ALA A 328 7.13 -10.80 -10.86
CA ALA A 328 6.63 -9.89 -11.88
C ALA A 328 6.88 -10.47 -13.27
N THR A 329 6.06 -10.05 -14.24
CA THR A 329 6.21 -10.45 -15.65
C THR A 329 6.98 -9.38 -16.42
N LEU A 330 8.02 -9.79 -17.12
CA LEU A 330 8.78 -8.92 -18.02
C LEU A 330 8.32 -9.13 -19.47
N GLU A 331 8.24 -8.05 -20.23
CA GLU A 331 7.77 -8.10 -21.62
C GLU A 331 8.75 -8.88 -22.51
N GLY A 332 8.22 -9.84 -23.28
CA GLY A 332 9.00 -10.66 -24.21
C GLY A 332 9.90 -11.71 -23.55
N ILE A 333 9.80 -11.91 -22.22
CA ILE A 333 10.56 -12.93 -21.50
C ILE A 333 9.62 -14.06 -21.08
N THR A 334 10.03 -15.31 -21.32
CA THR A 334 9.25 -16.48 -20.88
C THR A 334 9.60 -16.81 -19.44
N HIS A 335 8.68 -16.59 -18.51
CA HIS A 335 8.85 -16.97 -17.10
C HIS A 335 8.32 -18.38 -16.84
N GLN A 336 9.13 -19.23 -16.21
CA GLN A 336 8.76 -20.58 -15.78
C GLN A 336 8.85 -20.68 -14.25
N SER A 337 7.75 -21.13 -13.63
CA SER A 337 7.67 -21.40 -12.20
C SER A 337 8.01 -22.86 -11.92
N SER A 338 9.04 -23.12 -11.14
CA SER A 338 9.42 -24.48 -10.77
C SER A 338 8.44 -25.12 -9.78
N GLU A 339 7.67 -24.33 -9.03
CA GLU A 339 6.61 -24.83 -8.13
C GLU A 339 5.38 -25.32 -8.90
N GLU A 340 5.08 -24.76 -10.07
CA GLU A 340 3.89 -25.12 -10.87
C GLU A 340 4.16 -26.25 -11.87
N MET A 341 5.41 -26.43 -12.28
CA MET A 341 5.81 -27.42 -13.27
C MET A 341 6.09 -28.79 -12.64
N GLU A 342 5.74 -29.86 -13.36
CA GLU A 342 6.05 -31.23 -12.95
C GLU A 342 7.55 -31.53 -13.09
N GLY A 343 8.12 -32.21 -12.09
CA GLY A 343 9.52 -32.67 -12.06
C GLY A 343 10.47 -31.76 -11.30
N ASP A 344 11.66 -32.26 -11.00
CA ASP A 344 12.66 -31.56 -10.18
C ASP A 344 13.28 -30.36 -10.93
N TYR A 345 13.72 -29.34 -10.17
CA TYR A 345 14.33 -28.11 -10.71
C TYR A 345 15.46 -28.40 -11.72
N ALA A 346 16.32 -29.38 -11.40
CA ALA A 346 17.40 -29.83 -12.29
C ALA A 346 16.89 -30.33 -13.65
N SER A 347 15.79 -31.08 -13.68
CA SER A 347 15.18 -31.63 -14.90
C SER A 347 14.52 -30.52 -15.73
N GLN A 348 13.87 -29.57 -15.07
CA GLN A 348 13.28 -28.40 -15.72
C GLN A 348 14.36 -27.50 -16.34
N LEU A 349 15.47 -27.27 -15.63
CA LEU A 349 16.62 -26.53 -16.16
C LEU A 349 17.23 -27.23 -17.38
N GLN A 350 17.38 -28.56 -17.33
CA GLN A 350 17.88 -29.34 -18.47
C GLN A 350 16.95 -29.19 -19.68
N THR A 351 15.65 -29.25 -19.45
CA THR A 351 14.64 -29.08 -20.52
C THR A 351 14.70 -27.68 -21.10
N THR A 352 14.87 -26.66 -20.26
CA THR A 352 15.02 -25.27 -20.67
C THR A 352 16.25 -25.07 -21.56
N ILE A 353 17.42 -25.60 -21.16
CA ILE A 353 18.64 -25.52 -21.97
C ILE A 353 18.46 -26.20 -23.33
N ARG A 354 17.71 -27.32 -23.41
CA ARG A 354 17.45 -28.03 -24.67
C ARG A 354 16.49 -27.31 -25.61
N ARG A 355 15.77 -26.28 -25.14
CA ARG A 355 14.90 -25.45 -25.99
C ARG A 355 15.67 -24.39 -26.80
N ASP A 356 16.99 -24.46 -26.79
CA ASP A 356 17.88 -23.52 -27.49
C ASP A 356 17.60 -22.04 -27.12
N PRO A 357 17.55 -21.70 -25.81
CA PRO A 357 17.45 -20.29 -25.41
C PRO A 357 18.79 -19.59 -25.62
N ASP A 358 18.79 -18.29 -25.85
CA ASP A 358 20.02 -17.49 -25.91
C ASP A 358 20.49 -17.07 -24.51
N VAL A 359 19.53 -16.74 -23.64
CA VAL A 359 19.79 -16.30 -22.27
C VAL A 359 18.83 -16.99 -21.31
N ILE A 360 19.40 -17.55 -20.24
CA ILE A 360 18.65 -18.22 -19.18
C ILE A 360 18.92 -17.52 -17.85
N LEU A 361 17.85 -17.22 -17.10
CA LEU A 361 17.95 -16.95 -15.67
C LEU A 361 17.57 -18.21 -14.89
N ALA A 362 18.55 -18.84 -14.23
CA ALA A 362 18.32 -19.92 -13.28
C ALA A 362 18.35 -19.35 -11.86
N ALA A 363 17.17 -19.01 -11.33
CA ALA A 363 17.06 -18.34 -10.03
C ALA A 363 17.03 -19.34 -8.86
N ASP A 364 17.47 -18.88 -7.68
CA ASP A 364 17.45 -19.64 -6.42
C ASP A 364 18.02 -21.07 -6.52
N LEU A 365 19.16 -21.24 -7.20
CA LEU A 365 19.81 -22.53 -7.37
C LEU A 365 20.46 -22.98 -6.05
N VAL A 366 19.89 -24.00 -5.42
CA VAL A 366 20.37 -24.60 -4.15
C VAL A 366 20.88 -26.03 -4.34
N GLU A 367 20.54 -26.67 -5.47
CA GLU A 367 20.82 -28.08 -5.72
C GLU A 367 22.09 -28.31 -6.54
N ALA A 368 22.90 -29.30 -6.15
CA ALA A 368 24.14 -29.62 -6.86
C ALA A 368 23.90 -30.15 -8.28
N ASP A 369 22.83 -30.93 -8.48
CA ASP A 369 22.54 -31.51 -9.80
C ASP A 369 22.10 -30.45 -10.82
N ALA A 370 21.36 -29.43 -10.37
CA ALA A 370 21.05 -28.26 -11.19
C ALA A 370 22.32 -27.49 -11.59
N ALA A 371 23.27 -27.31 -10.66
CA ALA A 371 24.54 -26.64 -10.97
C ALA A 371 25.36 -27.40 -12.02
N LYS A 372 25.45 -28.73 -11.91
CA LYS A 372 26.12 -29.56 -12.93
C LYS A 372 25.45 -29.43 -14.28
N ILE A 373 24.13 -29.34 -14.32
CA ILE A 373 23.37 -29.14 -15.58
C ILE A 373 23.64 -27.75 -16.16
N ALA A 374 23.67 -26.70 -15.33
CA ALA A 374 24.02 -25.35 -15.76
C ALA A 374 25.47 -25.24 -16.28
N ALA A 375 26.40 -26.02 -15.72
CA ALA A 375 27.81 -26.00 -16.13
C ALA A 375 28.10 -26.74 -17.45
N LYS A 376 27.25 -27.71 -17.83
CA LYS A 376 27.45 -28.59 -19.00
C LYS A 376 27.59 -27.86 -20.35
N PRO A 377 26.82 -26.81 -20.67
CA PRO A 377 26.91 -26.15 -21.97
C PRO A 377 28.27 -25.47 -22.24
N GLY A 378 29.07 -25.22 -21.19
CA GLY A 378 30.41 -24.68 -21.36
C GLY A 378 30.44 -23.26 -21.92
N LYS A 379 31.49 -22.93 -22.68
CA LYS A 379 31.65 -21.62 -23.35
C LYS A 379 30.84 -21.50 -24.64
N GLU A 380 30.39 -22.58 -25.24
CA GLU A 380 29.68 -22.55 -26.53
C GLU A 380 28.16 -22.56 -26.35
N GLY A 381 27.69 -22.73 -25.12
CA GLY A 381 26.28 -22.71 -24.78
C GLY A 381 25.73 -21.31 -24.50
N PRO A 382 24.46 -21.24 -24.09
CA PRO A 382 23.80 -19.96 -23.84
C PRO A 382 24.39 -19.20 -22.66
N LEU A 383 24.03 -17.93 -22.54
CA LEU A 383 24.38 -17.13 -21.36
C LEU A 383 23.44 -17.51 -20.21
N ILE A 384 24.00 -18.07 -19.13
CA ILE A 384 23.22 -18.49 -17.96
C ILE A 384 23.56 -17.60 -16.76
N PHE A 385 22.57 -16.82 -16.32
CA PHE A 385 22.59 -16.14 -15.04
C PHE A 385 22.14 -17.10 -13.95
N VAL A 386 23.04 -17.50 -13.07
CA VAL A 386 22.75 -18.42 -11.97
C VAL A 386 22.71 -17.63 -10.68
N SER A 387 21.54 -17.51 -10.07
CA SER A 387 21.41 -16.84 -8.79
C SER A 387 21.45 -17.84 -7.64
N MET A 388 22.30 -17.60 -6.64
CA MET A 388 22.48 -18.50 -5.50
C MET A 388 22.53 -17.70 -4.19
N PRO A 389 21.98 -18.23 -3.08
CA PRO A 389 22.18 -17.60 -1.78
C PRO A 389 23.67 -17.68 -1.42
N ALA A 390 24.26 -16.57 -1.01
CA ALA A 390 25.64 -16.50 -0.53
C ALA A 390 25.83 -15.29 0.40
N SER A 391 26.77 -15.38 1.35
CA SER A 391 27.13 -14.25 2.23
C SER A 391 28.36 -13.48 1.76
N SER A 392 29.09 -13.99 0.77
CA SER A 392 30.24 -13.32 0.16
C SER A 392 30.53 -13.86 -1.25
N THR A 393 31.30 -13.12 -2.04
CA THR A 393 31.83 -13.56 -3.34
C THR A 393 32.64 -14.86 -3.21
N SER A 394 33.47 -15.00 -2.16
CA SER A 394 34.27 -16.20 -1.91
C SER A 394 33.42 -17.43 -1.59
N GLU A 395 32.35 -17.27 -0.82
CA GLU A 395 31.39 -18.34 -0.53
C GLU A 395 30.64 -18.75 -1.80
N LEU A 396 30.20 -17.78 -2.62
CA LEU A 396 29.51 -18.04 -3.87
C LEU A 396 30.37 -18.89 -4.82
N ILE A 397 31.63 -18.51 -5.01
CA ILE A 397 32.60 -19.24 -5.85
C ILE A 397 32.84 -20.66 -5.30
N SER A 398 33.11 -20.77 -3.99
CA SER A 398 33.37 -22.06 -3.35
C SER A 398 32.15 -22.99 -3.39
N ARG A 399 30.94 -22.45 -3.19
CA ARG A 399 29.68 -23.20 -3.25
C ARG A 399 29.40 -23.69 -4.67
N TRP A 400 29.56 -22.83 -5.67
CA TRP A 400 29.45 -23.21 -7.07
C TRP A 400 30.41 -24.34 -7.44
N ALA A 401 31.69 -24.19 -7.10
CA ALA A 401 32.71 -25.21 -7.34
C ALA A 401 32.40 -26.53 -6.62
N GLY A 402 31.89 -26.47 -5.38
CA GLY A 402 31.46 -27.65 -4.64
C GLY A 402 30.26 -28.37 -5.25
N PHE A 403 29.31 -27.62 -5.82
CA PHE A 403 28.12 -28.18 -6.47
C PHE A 403 28.44 -28.85 -7.81
N VAL A 404 29.28 -28.22 -8.64
CA VAL A 404 29.71 -28.79 -9.93
C VAL A 404 30.73 -29.91 -9.72
N ALA A 405 31.52 -29.87 -8.65
CA ALA A 405 32.54 -30.82 -8.23
C ALA A 405 33.78 -30.96 -9.15
N ASP A 406 33.68 -30.65 -10.45
CA ASP A 406 34.82 -30.55 -11.36
C ASP A 406 35.29 -29.09 -11.50
N PRO A 407 36.51 -28.73 -11.03
CA PRO A 407 37.04 -27.38 -11.12
C PRO A 407 37.13 -26.84 -12.55
N ARG A 408 37.45 -27.68 -13.55
CA ARG A 408 37.54 -27.22 -14.94
C ARG A 408 36.17 -26.85 -15.47
N GLN A 409 35.17 -27.72 -15.31
CA GLN A 409 33.80 -27.43 -15.71
C GLN A 409 33.21 -26.22 -14.95
N SER A 410 33.57 -26.07 -13.67
CA SER A 410 33.09 -24.96 -12.84
C SER A 410 33.51 -23.60 -13.37
N PHE A 411 34.75 -23.46 -13.83
CA PHE A 411 35.35 -22.16 -14.10
C PHE A 411 35.64 -21.89 -15.57
N ASP A 412 35.60 -22.90 -16.44
CA ASP A 412 35.85 -22.67 -17.86
C ASP A 412 34.68 -21.93 -18.54
N ALA A 413 33.43 -22.08 -18.09
CA ALA A 413 32.32 -21.28 -18.62
C ALA A 413 32.09 -19.94 -17.88
N LEU A 414 32.69 -19.74 -16.70
CA LEU A 414 32.37 -18.64 -15.79
C LEU A 414 32.90 -17.28 -16.28
N GLN A 415 32.02 -16.38 -16.72
CA GLN A 415 32.35 -15.03 -17.21
C GLN A 415 32.52 -14.02 -16.08
N ALA A 416 31.60 -14.04 -15.10
CA ALA A 416 31.59 -13.08 -14.01
C ALA A 416 30.96 -13.65 -12.74
N VAL A 417 31.34 -13.07 -11.62
CA VAL A 417 30.74 -13.29 -10.30
C VAL A 417 30.31 -11.94 -9.75
N VAL A 418 29.02 -11.81 -9.46
CA VAL A 418 28.39 -10.61 -8.93
C VAL A 418 27.84 -10.95 -7.55
N TYR A 419 28.32 -10.26 -6.53
CA TYR A 419 27.76 -10.35 -5.18
C TYR A 419 27.16 -9.00 -4.79
N GLN A 420 26.02 -8.99 -4.13
CA GLN A 420 25.34 -7.75 -3.77
C GLN A 420 24.86 -7.68 -2.33
N LYS A 421 24.78 -6.45 -1.85
CA LYS A 421 24.05 -6.06 -0.62
C LYS A 421 23.19 -4.83 -0.92
N LEU A 422 22.10 -4.67 -0.17
CA LEU A 422 21.34 -3.42 -0.14
C LEU A 422 21.78 -2.58 1.06
N VAL A 423 22.03 -1.30 0.81
CA VAL A 423 22.25 -0.29 1.85
C VAL A 423 21.18 0.78 1.73
N ARG A 424 20.86 1.43 2.85
CA ARG A 424 19.88 2.53 2.83
C ARG A 424 20.48 3.77 2.19
N LYS A 425 19.66 4.49 1.42
CA LYS A 425 20.03 5.78 0.83
C LYS A 425 19.78 6.90 1.82
N LEU A 426 20.71 7.83 1.93
CA LEU A 426 20.51 9.04 2.72
C LEU A 426 19.37 9.88 2.13
N CYS A 427 18.54 10.46 2.99
CA CYS A 427 17.52 11.41 2.55
C CYS A 427 18.19 12.70 2.07
N GLU A 428 18.07 13.02 0.79
CA GLU A 428 18.68 14.21 0.19
C GLU A 428 18.18 15.52 0.82
N ASN A 429 16.97 15.53 1.37
CA ASN A 429 16.35 16.70 1.98
C ASN A 429 16.89 17.03 3.39
N CYS A 430 17.40 16.04 4.14
CA CYS A 430 17.87 16.25 5.51
C CYS A 430 19.30 15.78 5.77
N ARG A 431 20.02 15.26 4.77
CA ARG A 431 21.42 14.88 4.94
C ARG A 431 22.27 16.10 5.30
N VAL A 432 23.19 15.92 6.25
CA VAL A 432 24.08 16.99 6.72
C VAL A 432 25.51 16.68 6.31
N ALA A 433 26.16 17.66 5.67
CA ALA A 433 27.57 17.57 5.31
C ALA A 433 28.45 17.70 6.56
N TYR A 434 29.52 16.92 6.61
CA TYR A 434 30.58 17.05 7.62
C TYR A 434 31.93 16.73 6.98
N THR A 435 32.98 17.33 7.53
CA THR A 435 34.35 17.07 7.08
C THR A 435 34.80 15.70 7.58
N PRO A 436 35.30 14.81 6.69
CA PRO A 436 35.81 13.52 7.11
C PRO A 436 36.96 13.67 8.11
N SER A 437 36.99 12.84 9.14
CA SER A 437 38.14 12.78 10.04
C SER A 437 39.35 12.14 9.35
N ALA A 438 40.56 12.52 9.74
CA ALA A 438 41.80 11.98 9.17
C ALA A 438 41.94 10.46 9.34
N ASP A 439 41.25 9.85 10.31
CA ASP A 439 41.28 8.40 10.53
C ASP A 439 40.50 7.60 9.47
N LEU A 440 39.54 8.22 8.78
CA LEU A 440 38.81 7.57 7.68
C LEU A 440 39.72 7.32 6.46
N ALA A 441 40.80 8.10 6.30
CA ALA A 441 41.81 7.84 5.28
C ALA A 441 42.49 6.48 5.46
N LYS A 442 42.71 6.06 6.72
CA LYS A 442 43.31 4.75 7.04
C LYS A 442 42.37 3.58 6.75
N GLN A 443 41.06 3.84 6.68
CA GLN A 443 40.02 2.83 6.39
C GLN A 443 39.74 2.67 4.90
N GLY A 444 40.47 3.36 4.03
CA GLY A 444 40.39 3.20 2.57
C GLY A 444 39.53 4.22 1.85
N LEU A 445 39.04 5.26 2.54
CA LEU A 445 38.41 6.41 1.87
C LEU A 445 39.50 7.22 1.13
N PRO A 446 39.32 7.56 -0.16
CA PRO A 446 40.20 8.50 -0.85
C PRO A 446 39.94 9.93 -0.33
N VAL A 447 40.45 10.23 0.87
CA VAL A 447 40.25 11.52 1.57
C VAL A 447 40.74 12.71 0.75
N ASN A 448 41.72 12.52 -0.13
CA ASN A 448 42.25 13.59 -0.99
C ASN A 448 41.28 14.03 -2.11
N THR A 449 40.23 13.25 -2.37
CA THR A 449 39.26 13.51 -3.45
C THR A 449 37.90 13.95 -2.92
N VAL A 450 37.64 13.78 -1.62
CA VAL A 450 36.31 13.96 -1.02
C VAL A 450 36.36 15.05 0.04
N GLU A 451 35.90 16.25 -0.31
CA GLU A 451 35.90 17.42 0.59
C GLU A 451 34.85 17.30 1.71
N GLN A 452 33.72 16.63 1.44
CA GLN A 452 32.59 16.51 2.36
C GLN A 452 31.95 15.13 2.30
N LEU A 453 31.62 14.58 3.47
CA LEU A 453 30.78 13.40 3.63
C LEU A 453 29.41 13.78 4.16
N TYR A 454 28.43 12.88 4.00
CA TYR A 454 27.07 13.11 4.46
C TYR A 454 26.67 12.12 5.56
N ARG A 455 25.94 12.63 6.56
CA ARG A 455 25.35 11.83 7.64
C ARG A 455 23.85 12.04 7.70
N LYS A 456 23.15 11.07 8.29
CA LYS A 456 21.72 11.17 8.55
C LYS A 456 21.46 12.29 9.58
N SER A 457 20.40 13.06 9.38
CA SER A 457 19.86 13.99 10.38
C SER A 457 18.48 13.53 10.84
N GLY A 458 17.58 13.27 9.87
CA GLY A 458 16.16 13.07 10.15
C GLY A 458 15.39 14.37 10.38
N GLN A 459 16.09 15.49 10.58
CA GLN A 459 15.51 16.79 10.91
C GLN A 459 15.90 17.85 9.87
N VAL A 460 15.00 18.78 9.62
CA VAL A 460 15.19 19.94 8.74
C VAL A 460 14.88 21.23 9.49
N GLU A 461 15.58 22.30 9.17
CA GLU A 461 15.29 23.61 9.72
C GLU A 461 14.21 24.31 8.89
N HIS A 462 13.08 24.62 9.52
CA HIS A 462 11.99 25.37 8.90
C HIS A 462 11.63 26.57 9.79
N LYS A 463 11.86 27.79 9.28
CA LYS A 463 11.58 29.06 9.99
C LYS A 463 12.24 29.12 11.39
N ASN A 464 13.54 28.79 11.46
CA ASN A 464 14.35 28.74 12.70
C ASN A 464 13.84 27.73 13.75
N LYS A 465 13.04 26.74 13.33
CA LYS A 465 12.64 25.60 14.17
C LYS A 465 13.14 24.31 13.53
N ILE A 466 13.74 23.47 14.36
CA ILE A 466 14.10 22.10 13.97
C ILE A 466 12.80 21.30 13.95
N VAL A 467 12.40 20.85 12.77
CA VAL A 467 11.23 20.00 12.57
C VAL A 467 11.66 18.66 11.99
N GLU A 468 10.86 17.62 12.22
CA GLU A 468 11.09 16.34 11.57
C GLU A 468 10.96 16.50 10.06
N CYS A 469 11.88 15.86 9.32
CA CYS A 469 11.85 15.92 7.87
C CYS A 469 10.53 15.29 7.36
N PRO A 470 9.68 16.03 6.64
CA PRO A 470 8.40 15.49 6.16
C PRO A 470 8.58 14.39 5.12
N VAL A 471 9.73 14.36 4.44
CA VAL A 471 10.04 13.38 3.39
C VAL A 471 10.46 12.03 3.98
N CYS A 472 11.33 12.01 4.99
CA CYS A 472 11.79 10.77 5.61
C CYS A 472 11.15 10.45 6.97
N LYS A 473 10.23 11.30 7.43
CA LYS A 473 9.53 11.19 8.72
C LYS A 473 10.48 10.90 9.89
N GLY A 474 11.58 11.66 9.98
CA GLY A 474 12.57 11.49 11.05
C GLY A 474 13.60 10.36 10.85
N ASN A 475 13.43 9.42 9.92
CA ASN A 475 14.36 8.28 9.76
C ASN A 475 15.77 8.68 9.26
N GLY A 476 15.87 9.75 8.47
CA GLY A 476 17.12 10.22 7.86
C GLY A 476 17.57 9.42 6.63
N TYR A 477 16.85 8.35 6.28
CA TYR A 477 17.03 7.55 5.08
C TYR A 477 15.76 7.55 4.23
N LEU A 478 15.94 7.33 2.92
CA LEU A 478 14.87 7.31 1.94
C LEU A 478 15.18 6.28 0.84
N GLY A 479 14.60 5.09 0.94
CA GLY A 479 14.84 4.02 -0.01
C GLY A 479 16.18 3.31 0.19
N GLN A 480 16.50 2.43 -0.75
CA GLN A 480 17.68 1.57 -0.73
C GLN A 480 18.41 1.63 -2.05
N ILE A 481 19.69 1.24 -2.03
CA ILE A 481 20.51 1.11 -3.22
C ILE A 481 21.40 -0.11 -3.11
N GLY A 482 21.63 -0.78 -4.25
CA GLY A 482 22.54 -1.91 -4.33
C GLY A 482 24.00 -1.46 -4.26
N VAL A 483 24.79 -2.21 -3.51
CA VAL A 483 26.26 -2.19 -3.54
C VAL A 483 26.71 -3.53 -4.08
N PHE A 484 27.51 -3.49 -5.15
CA PHE A 484 27.90 -4.67 -5.89
C PHE A 484 29.40 -4.88 -5.78
N GLU A 485 29.78 -6.11 -5.51
CA GLU A 485 31.11 -6.65 -5.73
C GLU A 485 31.09 -7.44 -7.03
N THR A 486 32.01 -7.15 -7.94
CA THR A 486 32.03 -7.75 -9.26
C THR A 486 33.43 -8.25 -9.58
N LEU A 487 33.54 -9.53 -9.90
CA LEU A 487 34.75 -10.19 -10.36
C LEU A 487 34.50 -10.71 -11.78
N PHE A 488 35.18 -10.13 -12.77
CA PHE A 488 35.18 -10.64 -14.14
C PHE A 488 36.39 -11.52 -14.37
N LEU A 489 36.24 -12.57 -15.18
CA LEU A 489 37.22 -13.62 -15.33
C LEU A 489 37.92 -13.59 -16.69
N ASP A 490 39.22 -13.33 -16.68
CA ASP A 490 40.11 -13.57 -17.82
C ASP A 490 40.71 -14.99 -17.78
N SER A 491 41.53 -15.32 -18.78
CA SER A 491 42.21 -16.62 -18.86
C SER A 491 43.11 -16.91 -17.66
N ASP A 492 43.74 -15.90 -17.06
CA ASP A 492 44.71 -16.10 -15.98
C ASP A 492 44.02 -16.24 -14.61
N THR A 493 42.96 -15.46 -14.37
CA THR A 493 42.07 -15.61 -13.22
C THR A 493 41.44 -17.00 -13.22
N ARG A 494 40.98 -17.49 -14.39
CA ARG A 494 40.43 -18.86 -14.52
C ARG A 494 41.45 -19.94 -14.17
N LYS A 495 42.70 -19.82 -14.63
CA LYS A 495 43.77 -20.78 -14.27
C LYS A 495 43.95 -20.89 -12.76
N HIS A 496 43.97 -19.75 -12.06
CA HIS A 496 44.09 -19.73 -10.60
C HIS A 496 42.88 -20.37 -9.90
N LEU A 497 41.66 -20.10 -10.37
CA LEU A 497 40.45 -20.72 -9.80
C LEU A 497 40.43 -22.24 -10.03
N ILE A 498 40.80 -22.70 -11.22
CA ILE A 498 40.90 -24.14 -11.54
C ILE A 498 41.95 -24.83 -10.67
N ALA A 499 43.05 -24.14 -10.35
CA ALA A 499 44.07 -24.63 -9.42
C ALA A 499 43.63 -24.59 -7.94
N GLY A 500 42.48 -24.00 -7.63
CA GLY A 500 41.96 -23.86 -6.27
C GLY A 500 42.55 -22.67 -5.49
N ASP A 501 43.31 -21.78 -6.13
CA ASP A 501 43.89 -20.59 -5.48
C ASP A 501 43.02 -19.34 -5.71
N LEU A 502 41.99 -19.21 -4.86
CA LEU A 502 41.08 -18.07 -4.88
C LEU A 502 41.81 -16.74 -4.63
N LYS A 503 42.84 -16.75 -3.78
CA LYS A 503 43.57 -15.53 -3.39
C LYS A 503 44.40 -15.00 -4.56
N ALA A 504 45.09 -15.89 -5.27
CA ALA A 504 45.83 -15.51 -6.47
C ALA A 504 44.88 -15.03 -7.58
N ALA A 505 43.74 -15.71 -7.78
CA ALA A 505 42.73 -15.30 -8.76
C ALA A 505 42.22 -13.87 -8.49
N MET A 506 41.82 -13.57 -7.25
CA MET A 506 41.35 -12.23 -6.87
C MET A 506 42.45 -11.17 -6.97
N ALA A 507 43.70 -11.51 -6.64
CA ALA A 507 44.82 -10.60 -6.77
C ALA A 507 45.14 -10.28 -8.25
N GLU A 508 45.08 -11.28 -9.13
CA GLU A 508 45.27 -11.12 -10.57
C GLU A 508 44.17 -10.25 -11.18
N ALA A 509 42.89 -10.59 -10.92
CA ALA A 509 41.76 -9.79 -11.38
C ALA A 509 41.82 -8.35 -10.86
N LYS A 510 42.37 -8.13 -9.66
CA LYS A 510 42.59 -6.79 -9.12
C LYS A 510 43.66 -6.02 -9.90
N ARG A 511 44.79 -6.66 -10.23
CA ARG A 511 45.85 -6.08 -11.08
C ARG A 511 45.31 -5.67 -12.45
N ASN A 512 44.47 -6.52 -13.04
CA ASN A 512 43.88 -6.30 -14.36
C ASN A 512 42.65 -5.36 -14.31
N LYS A 513 42.35 -4.78 -13.14
CA LYS A 513 41.21 -3.87 -12.89
C LYS A 513 39.85 -4.49 -13.23
N MET A 514 39.72 -5.80 -13.15
CA MET A 514 38.49 -6.57 -13.38
C MET A 514 37.81 -7.01 -12.08
N TYR A 515 38.36 -6.60 -10.93
CA TYR A 515 37.78 -6.87 -9.62
C TYR A 515 37.54 -5.57 -8.85
N ILE A 516 36.26 -5.32 -8.55
CA ILE A 516 35.81 -4.22 -7.71
C ILE A 516 35.24 -4.85 -6.44
N ARG A 517 35.89 -4.57 -5.30
CA ARG A 517 35.50 -5.13 -4.01
C ARG A 517 34.24 -4.45 -3.49
N LEU A 518 33.48 -5.16 -2.66
CA LEU A 518 32.30 -4.60 -2.01
C LEU A 518 32.61 -3.32 -1.23
N GLN A 519 33.71 -3.33 -0.47
CA GLN A 519 34.15 -2.18 0.32
C GLN A 519 34.50 -0.97 -0.55
N GLU A 520 35.13 -1.17 -1.71
CA GLU A 520 35.48 -0.09 -2.63
C GLU A 520 34.23 0.52 -3.26
N ALA A 521 33.27 -0.33 -3.67
CA ALA A 521 32.00 0.13 -4.20
C ALA A 521 31.17 0.88 -3.15
N ALA A 522 31.17 0.40 -1.90
CA ALA A 522 30.53 1.08 -0.78
C ALA A 522 31.18 2.43 -0.49
N TRP A 523 32.52 2.51 -0.49
CA TRP A 523 33.26 3.75 -0.30
C TRP A 523 32.93 4.80 -1.36
N GLN A 524 32.81 4.39 -2.63
CA GLN A 524 32.41 5.32 -3.69
C GLN A 524 31.00 5.89 -3.47
N LYS A 525 30.07 5.09 -2.92
CA LYS A 525 28.71 5.53 -2.59
C LYS A 525 28.65 6.43 -1.36
N VAL A 526 29.51 6.19 -0.38
CA VAL A 526 29.67 7.09 0.77
C VAL A 526 30.26 8.42 0.30
N ALA A 527 31.27 8.37 -0.58
CA ALA A 527 31.90 9.55 -1.17
C ALA A 527 30.95 10.37 -2.05
N SER A 528 30.04 9.73 -2.80
CA SER A 528 28.99 10.43 -3.57
C SER A 528 27.85 10.98 -2.70
N GLY A 529 27.83 10.65 -1.41
CA GLY A 529 26.77 11.05 -0.48
C GLY A 529 25.45 10.31 -0.67
N GLU A 530 25.46 9.17 -1.38
CA GLU A 530 24.30 8.28 -1.54
C GLU A 530 23.97 7.55 -0.25
N THR A 531 24.98 7.15 0.53
CA THR A 531 24.82 6.43 1.79
C THR A 531 25.73 6.97 2.89
N SER A 532 25.56 6.48 4.12
CA SER A 532 26.28 6.96 5.31
C SER A 532 27.41 6.02 5.71
N LEU A 533 28.34 6.53 6.54
CA LEU A 533 29.34 5.67 7.19
C LEU A 533 28.74 4.63 8.13
N GLU A 534 27.58 4.91 8.72
CA GLU A 534 26.88 3.95 9.60
C GLU A 534 26.42 2.73 8.80
N GLU A 535 25.88 2.94 7.60
CA GLU A 535 25.46 1.85 6.71
C GLU A 535 26.65 1.13 6.09
N PHE A 536 27.79 1.80 5.88
CA PHE A 536 29.02 1.14 5.44
C PHE A 536 29.54 0.13 6.47
N GLY A 537 29.40 0.43 7.78
CA GLY A 537 29.85 -0.46 8.85
C GLY A 537 28.97 -1.69 9.08
N ARG A 538 27.78 -1.74 8.47
CA ARG A 538 26.78 -2.80 8.59
C ARG A 538 26.94 -3.84 7.47
#